data_AF-A0A7S2D992-F1
#
_entry.id   AF-A0A7S2D992-F1
#
_cell.length_a   1.000
_cell.length_b   1.000
_cell.length_c   1.000
_cell.angle_alpha   90.00
_cell.angle_beta   90.00
_cell.angle_gamma   90.00
#
_symmetry.space_group_name_H-M   'P 1'
#
loop_
_entity.id
_entity.type
_entity.pdbx_description
1 polymer ?
#
loop_
_entity_poly.entity_id
_entity_poly.type
_entity_poly.pdbx_seq_one_letter_code
_entity_poly.pdbx_strand_id
1 'polypeptide(L)'
;AIDPVVPSTGKRGRMTEDKEGTLAAIALREDDETLKPLEFLFASYEPQWWWWEIYICLKRIILTNVDFFLATAPKLQLISILAVVVVDLELTTSCAPYIEDSDDIFADIAQWCTVAILIFSIALEVEAIEPESSGVGLSFVLLLFAVIIAFVGYGIHYAWADLKDIPSHLLSVQKRLTIEKKVQKARCVVELETELRELGGHVRRSRSAEAGLDPTPEDDEYFCEVHCY
;
A
#
# COMPACT_ATOMS: atom_id res chain seq x y z
N ALA A 1 8.04 2.01 -13.88
CA ALA A 1 8.41 0.57 -13.89
C ALA A 1 7.56 -0.18 -12.86
N ILE A 2 7.10 -1.40 -13.13
CA ILE A 2 6.10 -2.11 -12.29
C ILE A 2 6.61 -2.40 -10.87
N ASP A 3 7.90 -2.74 -10.74
CA ASP A 3 8.59 -2.95 -9.46
C ASP A 3 9.77 -1.94 -9.38
N PRO A 4 9.52 -0.70 -8.91
CA PRO A 4 10.51 0.36 -8.91
C PRO A 4 11.50 0.21 -7.75
N VAL A 5 12.76 0.61 -8.00
CA VAL A 5 13.78 0.74 -6.96
C VAL A 5 13.59 2.08 -6.26
N VAL A 6 13.49 2.08 -4.93
CA VAL A 6 13.27 3.29 -4.15
C VAL A 6 14.54 4.16 -4.20
N PRO A 7 14.47 5.44 -4.64
CA PRO A 7 15.64 6.29 -4.80
C PRO A 7 16.42 6.57 -3.50
N SER A 8 15.75 6.56 -2.35
CA SER A 8 16.39 6.84 -1.05
C SER A 8 17.26 5.68 -0.53
N THR A 9 16.85 4.44 -0.78
CA THR A 9 17.55 3.24 -0.29
C THR A 9 18.34 2.52 -1.37
N GLY A 10 18.05 2.78 -2.65
CA GLY A 10 18.63 2.06 -3.79
C GLY A 10 18.22 0.58 -3.85
N LYS A 11 17.20 0.19 -3.07
CA LYS A 11 16.67 -1.17 -3.00
C LYS A 11 15.21 -1.20 -3.41
N ARG A 12 14.70 -2.39 -3.75
CA ARG A 12 13.27 -2.61 -4.00
C ARG A 12 12.55 -2.71 -2.66
N GLY A 13 11.37 -2.11 -2.56
CA GLY A 13 10.52 -2.22 -1.38
C GLY A 13 10.04 -3.66 -1.19
N ARG A 14 10.18 -4.19 0.02
CA ARG A 14 9.69 -5.52 0.42
C ARG A 14 8.90 -5.34 1.71
N MET A 15 7.63 -5.71 1.74
CA MET A 15 6.77 -5.48 2.90
C MET A 15 7.26 -6.23 4.14
N THR A 16 7.94 -7.36 3.93
CA THR A 16 8.58 -8.18 4.97
C THR A 16 9.81 -7.54 5.62
N GLU A 17 10.50 -6.62 4.93
CA GLU A 17 11.74 -5.99 5.41
C GLU A 17 11.53 -4.51 5.78
N ASP A 18 10.81 -3.76 4.95
CA ASP A 18 10.67 -2.31 5.03
C ASP A 18 9.29 -1.86 4.51
N LYS A 19 8.35 -1.61 5.44
CA LYS A 19 7.02 -1.10 5.12
C LYS A 19 7.09 0.30 4.50
N GLU A 20 7.97 1.19 4.98
CA GLU A 20 8.10 2.56 4.46
C GLU A 20 8.66 2.56 3.03
N GLY A 21 9.66 1.73 2.76
CA GLY A 21 10.20 1.54 1.40
C GLY A 21 9.19 0.93 0.43
N THR A 22 8.33 0.03 0.90
CA THR A 22 7.27 -0.57 0.08
C THR A 22 6.21 0.46 -0.31
N LEU A 23 5.77 1.29 0.64
CA LEU A 23 4.85 2.39 0.37
C LEU A 23 5.46 3.43 -0.59
N ALA A 24 6.76 3.73 -0.46
CA ALA A 24 7.46 4.59 -1.41
C ALA A 24 7.52 3.99 -2.82
N ALA A 25 7.73 2.68 -2.94
CA ALA A 25 7.69 1.98 -4.22
C ALA A 25 6.28 1.98 -4.84
N ILE A 26 5.22 1.84 -4.04
CA ILE A 26 3.83 1.95 -4.48
C ILE A 26 3.54 3.35 -5.01
N ALA A 27 3.92 4.40 -4.28
CA ALA A 27 3.73 5.79 -4.71
C ALA A 27 4.46 6.10 -6.04
N LEU A 28 5.68 5.56 -6.23
CA LEU A 28 6.42 5.68 -7.50
C LEU A 28 5.75 4.93 -8.66
N ARG A 29 5.03 3.84 -8.37
CA ARG A 29 4.28 3.07 -9.37
C ARG A 29 3.01 3.82 -9.80
N GLU A 30 2.32 4.45 -8.85
CA GLU A 30 1.10 5.22 -9.10
C GLU A 30 1.34 6.51 -9.91
N ASP A 31 2.52 7.13 -9.77
CA ASP A 31 2.90 8.33 -10.53
C ASP A 31 3.22 8.04 -12.02
N ASP A 32 3.49 6.78 -12.37
CA ASP A 32 3.87 6.39 -13.73
C ASP A 32 2.65 6.34 -14.67
N GLU A 33 2.48 7.38 -15.50
CA GLU A 33 1.34 7.48 -16.43
C GLU A 33 1.24 6.33 -17.44
N THR A 34 2.36 5.66 -17.75
CA THR A 34 2.39 4.54 -18.69
C THR A 34 1.72 3.30 -18.11
N LEU A 35 1.64 3.21 -16.78
CA LEU A 35 1.11 2.08 -16.05
C LEU A 35 -0.38 2.25 -15.68
N LYS A 36 -0.92 3.46 -15.73
CA LYS A 36 -2.34 3.76 -15.45
C LYS A 36 -3.34 2.81 -16.15
N PRO A 37 -3.18 2.44 -17.44
CA PRO A 37 -4.13 1.53 -18.09
C PRO A 37 -4.08 0.09 -17.54
N LEU A 38 -2.95 -0.31 -16.95
CA LEU A 38 -2.72 -1.63 -16.38
C LEU A 38 -2.90 -1.65 -14.86
N GLU A 39 -3.19 -0.50 -14.25
CA GLU A 39 -3.32 -0.32 -12.81
C GLU A 39 -4.27 -1.34 -12.20
N PHE A 40 -5.39 -1.65 -12.86
CA PHE A 40 -6.36 -2.62 -12.37
C PHE A 40 -5.77 -4.02 -12.12
N LEU A 41 -4.72 -4.43 -12.86
CA LEU A 41 -4.12 -5.77 -12.70
C LEU A 41 -3.28 -5.88 -11.44
N PHE A 42 -2.65 -4.79 -11.00
CA PHE A 42 -1.63 -4.84 -9.97
C PHE A 42 -1.89 -3.94 -8.77
N ALA A 43 -2.91 -3.07 -8.84
CA ALA A 43 -3.21 -2.04 -7.83
C ALA A 43 -3.27 -2.61 -6.41
N SER A 44 -3.98 -3.73 -6.24
CA SER A 44 -4.22 -4.37 -4.95
C SER A 44 -3.05 -5.21 -4.43
N TYR A 45 -2.01 -5.44 -5.25
CA TYR A 45 -0.90 -6.32 -4.90
C TYR A 45 0.37 -5.53 -4.61
N GLU A 46 1.18 -6.09 -3.73
CA GLU A 46 2.51 -5.55 -3.45
C GLU A 46 3.37 -5.49 -4.73
N PRO A 47 4.29 -4.52 -4.85
CA PRO A 47 5.15 -4.39 -6.02
C PRO A 47 5.92 -5.68 -6.38
N GLN A 48 6.25 -6.51 -5.38
CA GLN A 48 6.94 -7.79 -5.58
C GLN A 48 6.06 -8.90 -6.18
N TRP A 49 4.75 -8.85 -5.93
CA TRP A 49 3.77 -9.85 -6.35
C TRP A 49 2.87 -9.35 -7.48
N TRP A 50 3.34 -8.40 -8.30
CA TRP A 50 2.60 -7.84 -9.44
C TRP A 50 2.06 -8.90 -10.43
N TRP A 51 2.72 -10.06 -10.52
CA TRP A 51 2.34 -11.17 -11.39
C TRP A 51 1.25 -12.07 -10.79
N TRP A 52 0.80 -11.80 -9.56
CA TRP A 52 -0.20 -12.60 -8.87
C TRP A 52 -1.53 -12.67 -9.62
N GLU A 53 -1.95 -11.57 -10.27
CA GLU A 53 -3.14 -11.57 -11.11
C GLU A 53 -3.06 -12.56 -12.28
N ILE A 54 -1.86 -12.72 -12.85
CA ILE A 54 -1.60 -13.71 -13.91
C ILE A 54 -1.76 -15.12 -13.35
N TYR A 55 -1.22 -15.37 -12.15
CA TYR A 55 -1.38 -16.65 -11.45
C TYR A 55 -2.86 -16.96 -11.18
N ILE A 56 -3.64 -16.00 -10.67
CA ILE A 56 -5.09 -16.18 -10.45
C ILE A 56 -5.80 -16.55 -11.76
N CYS A 57 -5.47 -15.86 -12.87
CA CYS A 57 -6.04 -16.15 -14.18
C CYS A 57 -5.69 -17.57 -14.65
N LEU A 58 -4.41 -17.97 -14.54
CA LEU A 58 -3.95 -19.31 -14.90
C LEU A 58 -4.65 -20.39 -14.07
N LYS A 59 -4.78 -20.18 -12.76
CA LYS A 59 -5.52 -21.10 -11.88
C LYS A 59 -6.98 -21.23 -12.31
N ARG A 60 -7.67 -20.13 -12.60
CA ARG A 60 -9.07 -20.16 -13.08
C ARG A 60 -9.20 -20.98 -14.37
N ILE A 61 -8.24 -20.84 -15.28
CA ILE A 61 -8.17 -21.65 -16.50
C ILE A 61 -7.96 -23.13 -16.14
N ILE A 62 -7.00 -23.45 -15.26
CA ILE A 62 -6.74 -24.84 -14.86
C ILE A 62 -7.99 -25.47 -14.22
N LEU A 63 -8.62 -24.79 -13.26
CA LEU A 63 -9.82 -25.28 -12.58
C LEU A 63 -10.97 -25.53 -13.56
N THR A 64 -11.27 -24.58 -14.44
CA THR A 64 -12.34 -24.73 -15.44
C THR A 64 -12.05 -25.85 -16.45
N ASN A 65 -10.79 -26.05 -16.84
CA ASN A 65 -10.41 -27.15 -17.73
C ASN A 65 -10.51 -28.50 -17.02
N VAL A 66 -10.00 -28.62 -15.80
CA VAL A 66 -10.10 -29.86 -14.99
C VAL A 66 -11.57 -30.25 -14.81
N ASP A 67 -12.42 -29.28 -14.48
CA ASP A 67 -13.87 -29.47 -14.33
C ASP A 67 -14.52 -29.97 -15.63
N PHE A 68 -14.22 -29.32 -16.76
CA PHE A 68 -14.76 -29.68 -18.06
C PHE A 68 -14.30 -31.06 -18.56
N PHE A 69 -13.00 -31.36 -18.49
CA PHE A 69 -12.45 -32.61 -19.02
C PHE A 69 -12.81 -33.83 -18.18
N LEU A 70 -12.97 -33.66 -16.87
CA LEU A 70 -13.28 -34.76 -15.95
C LEU A 70 -14.78 -34.90 -15.66
N ALA A 71 -15.65 -34.17 -16.37
CA ALA A 71 -17.10 -34.24 -16.18
C ALA A 71 -17.70 -35.65 -16.34
N THR A 72 -17.02 -36.57 -17.04
CA THR A 72 -17.45 -37.98 -17.18
C THR A 72 -17.04 -38.86 -16.00
N ALA A 73 -16.15 -38.38 -15.12
CA ALA A 73 -15.59 -39.11 -13.98
C ALA A 73 -15.65 -38.24 -12.69
N PRO A 74 -16.83 -38.13 -12.05
CA PRO A 74 -17.06 -37.16 -10.96
C PRO A 74 -16.14 -37.37 -9.74
N LYS A 75 -15.81 -38.62 -9.42
CA LYS A 75 -14.88 -38.95 -8.33
C LYS A 75 -13.48 -38.41 -8.58
N LEU A 76 -12.97 -38.60 -9.80
CA LEU A 76 -11.64 -38.12 -10.20
C LEU A 76 -11.63 -36.59 -10.36
N GLN A 77 -12.74 -36.01 -10.83
CA GLN A 77 -12.95 -34.58 -10.94
C GLN A 77 -12.80 -33.90 -9.58
N LEU A 78 -13.57 -34.34 -8.57
CA LEU A 78 -13.53 -33.73 -7.23
C LEU A 78 -12.15 -33.84 -6.58
N ILE A 79 -11.49 -35.00 -6.67
CA ILE A 79 -10.14 -35.20 -6.11
C ILE A 79 -9.12 -34.30 -6.82
N SER A 80 -9.21 -34.17 -8.14
CA SER A 80 -8.29 -33.33 -8.92
C SER A 80 -8.48 -31.84 -8.61
N ILE A 81 -9.73 -31.39 -8.50
CA ILE A 81 -10.04 -30.00 -8.10
C ILE A 81 -9.53 -29.74 -6.68
N LEU A 82 -9.75 -30.66 -5.74
CA LEU A 82 -9.23 -30.54 -4.38
C LEU A 82 -7.71 -30.41 -4.35
N ALA A 83 -6.98 -31.21 -5.13
CA ALA A 83 -5.53 -31.14 -5.22
C ALA A 83 -5.06 -29.75 -5.70
N VAL A 84 -5.70 -29.19 -6.74
CA VAL A 84 -5.38 -27.85 -7.26
C VAL A 84 -5.66 -26.77 -6.21
N VAL A 85 -6.80 -26.85 -5.51
CA VAL A 85 -7.17 -25.87 -4.48
C VAL A 85 -6.25 -25.93 -3.26
N VAL A 86 -5.77 -27.11 -2.87
CA VAL A 86 -4.80 -27.24 -1.74
C VAL A 86 -3.44 -26.65 -2.11
N VAL A 87 -2.97 -26.85 -3.34
CA VAL A 87 -1.73 -26.19 -3.81
C VAL A 87 -1.90 -24.67 -3.84
N ASP A 88 -3.05 -24.20 -4.29
CA ASP A 88 -3.38 -22.77 -4.30
C ASP A 88 -3.47 -22.17 -2.90
N LEU A 89 -3.99 -22.92 -1.93
CA LEU A 89 -4.02 -22.51 -0.52
C LEU A 89 -2.59 -22.28 0.01
N GLU A 90 -1.70 -23.25 -0.16
CA GLU A 90 -0.31 -23.14 0.30
C GLU A 90 0.41 -21.96 -0.35
N LEU A 91 0.18 -21.74 -1.65
CA LEU A 91 0.76 -20.63 -2.39
C LEU A 91 0.26 -19.28 -1.88
N THR A 92 -1.05 -19.11 -1.67
CA THR A 92 -1.61 -17.85 -1.17
C THR A 92 -1.12 -17.54 0.23
N THR A 93 -1.18 -18.50 1.15
CA THR A 93 -0.74 -18.31 2.54
C THR A 93 0.77 -18.05 2.62
N SER A 94 1.59 -18.66 1.75
CA SER A 94 3.04 -18.44 1.74
C SER A 94 3.46 -17.12 1.09
N CYS A 95 2.74 -16.68 0.06
CA CYS A 95 3.10 -15.49 -0.70
C CYS A 95 2.56 -14.20 -0.08
N ALA A 96 1.37 -14.22 0.53
CA ALA A 96 0.68 -13.04 1.07
C ALA A 96 0.80 -11.82 0.13
N PRO A 97 0.17 -11.89 -1.07
CA PRO A 97 0.43 -10.97 -2.17
C PRO A 97 -0.23 -9.60 -2.03
N TYR A 98 -1.19 -9.44 -1.12
CA TYR A 98 -2.02 -8.25 -1.02
C TYR A 98 -1.31 -7.13 -0.24
N ILE A 99 -1.64 -5.87 -0.56
CA ILE A 99 -1.07 -4.70 0.17
C ILE A 99 -1.64 -4.60 1.58
N GLU A 100 -2.93 -4.93 1.73
CA GLU A 100 -3.62 -4.92 3.02
C GLU A 100 -3.61 -6.33 3.62
N ASP A 101 -3.02 -6.47 4.81
CA ASP A 101 -2.97 -7.75 5.56
C ASP A 101 -4.37 -8.36 5.78
N SER A 102 -5.43 -7.53 5.80
CA SER A 102 -6.82 -8.00 5.88
C SER A 102 -7.29 -8.77 4.65
N ASP A 103 -6.80 -8.40 3.46
CA ASP A 103 -7.17 -9.05 2.20
C ASP A 103 -6.48 -10.42 2.09
N ASP A 104 -5.25 -10.56 2.56
CA ASP A 104 -4.57 -11.86 2.68
C ASP A 104 -5.36 -12.82 3.58
N ILE A 105 -5.75 -12.36 4.77
CA ILE A 105 -6.54 -13.17 5.72
C ILE A 105 -7.89 -13.56 5.09
N PHE A 106 -8.53 -12.63 4.38
CA PHE A 106 -9.80 -12.90 3.71
C PHE A 106 -9.62 -13.96 2.60
N ALA A 107 -8.56 -13.85 1.80
CA ALA A 107 -8.23 -14.81 0.76
C ALA A 107 -7.97 -16.22 1.35
N ASP A 108 -7.20 -16.31 2.42
CA ASP A 108 -6.93 -17.56 3.14
C ASP A 108 -8.24 -18.19 3.65
N ILE A 109 -9.10 -17.40 4.30
CA ILE A 109 -10.41 -17.86 4.80
C ILE A 109 -11.26 -18.41 3.65
N ALA A 110 -11.33 -17.70 2.52
CA ALA A 110 -12.12 -18.10 1.37
C ALA A 110 -11.62 -19.42 0.76
N GLN A 111 -10.31 -19.62 0.71
CA GLN A 111 -9.71 -20.87 0.26
C GLN A 111 -9.99 -22.03 1.21
N TRP A 112 -9.85 -21.83 2.53
CA TRP A 112 -10.22 -22.85 3.53
C TRP A 112 -11.70 -23.24 3.45
N CYS A 113 -12.59 -22.28 3.21
CA CYS A 113 -14.01 -22.56 2.97
C CYS A 113 -14.20 -23.42 1.71
N THR A 114 -13.46 -23.13 0.63
CA THR A 114 -13.51 -23.89 -0.63
C THR A 114 -13.02 -25.33 -0.43
N VAL A 115 -11.92 -25.52 0.31
CA VAL A 115 -11.40 -26.86 0.67
C VAL A 115 -12.44 -27.65 1.47
N ALA A 116 -13.06 -27.03 2.48
CA ALA A 116 -14.07 -27.68 3.30
C ALA A 116 -15.29 -28.13 2.47
N ILE A 117 -15.76 -27.28 1.56
CA ILE A 117 -16.86 -27.61 0.63
C ILE A 117 -16.46 -28.78 -0.28
N LEU A 118 -15.24 -28.81 -0.81
CA LEU A 118 -14.78 -29.90 -1.68
C LEU A 118 -14.64 -31.24 -0.93
N ILE A 119 -14.07 -31.22 0.28
CA ILE A 119 -13.99 -32.42 1.14
C ILE A 119 -15.40 -32.96 1.41
N PHE A 120 -16.35 -32.06 1.68
CA PHE A 120 -17.74 -32.44 1.89
C PHE A 120 -18.39 -33.03 0.64
N SER A 121 -18.20 -32.41 -0.52
CA SER A 121 -18.69 -32.94 -1.80
C SER A 121 -18.15 -34.35 -2.08
N ILE A 122 -16.88 -34.60 -1.76
CA ILE A 122 -16.29 -35.94 -1.86
C ILE A 122 -16.94 -36.91 -0.86
N ALA A 123 -17.18 -36.49 0.39
CA ALA A 123 -17.80 -37.34 1.40
C ALA A 123 -19.23 -37.79 1.00
N LEU A 124 -19.99 -36.92 0.34
CA LEU A 124 -21.30 -37.25 -0.23
C LEU A 124 -21.19 -38.24 -1.39
N GLU A 125 -20.25 -38.02 -2.32
CA GLU A 125 -20.05 -38.85 -3.50
C GLU A 125 -19.55 -40.27 -3.17
N VAL A 126 -18.83 -40.44 -2.06
CA VAL A 126 -18.34 -41.74 -1.58
C VAL A 126 -19.40 -42.49 -0.77
N GLU A 127 -20.62 -41.93 -0.62
CA GLU A 127 -21.69 -42.49 0.24
C GLU A 127 -21.21 -42.74 1.68
N ALA A 128 -20.18 -42.02 2.13
CA ALA A 128 -19.75 -42.05 3.53
C ALA A 128 -20.84 -41.52 4.48
N ILE A 129 -21.86 -40.88 3.91
CA ILE A 129 -23.01 -40.29 4.56
C ILE A 129 -24.26 -40.84 3.86
N GLU A 130 -25.09 -41.60 4.58
CA GLU A 130 -26.35 -42.13 4.04
C GLU A 130 -27.38 -40.98 3.85
N PRO A 131 -27.80 -40.69 2.60
CA PRO A 131 -28.67 -39.54 2.29
C PRO A 131 -30.10 -39.70 2.83
N GLU A 132 -30.50 -40.94 3.15
CA GLU A 132 -31.83 -41.30 3.67
C GLU A 132 -32.04 -40.84 5.13
N SER A 133 -30.96 -40.55 5.86
CA SER A 133 -31.06 -40.00 7.22
C SER A 133 -31.31 -38.50 7.15
N SER A 134 -32.59 -38.11 7.24
CA SER A 134 -33.08 -36.74 7.09
C SER A 134 -32.39 -35.68 7.98
N GLY A 135 -31.70 -36.08 9.04
CA GLY A 135 -30.96 -35.19 9.95
C GLY A 135 -29.51 -34.91 9.54
N VAL A 136 -28.87 -35.78 8.76
CA VAL A 136 -27.42 -35.73 8.56
C VAL A 136 -27.04 -34.65 7.55
N GLY A 137 -27.74 -34.58 6.41
CA GLY A 137 -27.53 -33.50 5.44
C GLY A 137 -27.76 -32.10 6.04
N LEU A 138 -28.81 -31.94 6.86
CA LEU A 138 -29.11 -30.66 7.53
C LEU A 138 -28.03 -30.30 8.56
N SER A 139 -27.58 -31.28 9.35
CA SER A 139 -26.50 -31.08 10.34
C SER A 139 -25.19 -30.67 9.68
N PHE A 140 -24.89 -31.20 8.49
CA PHE A 140 -23.70 -30.82 7.73
C PHE A 140 -23.81 -29.42 7.09
N VAL A 141 -24.97 -29.05 6.56
CA VAL A 141 -25.19 -27.68 6.05
C VAL A 141 -25.05 -26.67 7.19
N LEU A 142 -25.62 -26.96 8.37
CA LEU A 142 -25.47 -26.12 9.55
C LEU A 142 -24.02 -26.05 10.05
N LEU A 143 -23.27 -27.15 9.98
CA LEU A 143 -21.84 -27.18 10.31
C LEU A 143 -21.05 -26.28 9.35
N LEU A 144 -21.26 -26.39 8.04
CA LEU A 144 -20.60 -25.52 7.06
C LEU A 144 -20.93 -24.05 7.30
N PHE A 145 -22.21 -23.74 7.57
CA PHE A 145 -22.64 -22.39 7.89
C PHE A 145 -21.98 -21.87 9.18
N ALA A 146 -21.87 -22.72 10.21
CA ALA A 146 -21.19 -22.38 11.45
C ALA A 146 -19.69 -22.15 11.26
N VAL A 147 -19.04 -22.97 10.43
CA VAL A 147 -17.62 -22.81 10.06
C VAL A 147 -17.40 -21.50 9.31
N ILE A 148 -18.24 -21.19 8.32
CA ILE A 148 -18.19 -19.92 7.58
C ILE A 148 -18.40 -18.74 8.53
N ILE A 149 -19.40 -18.79 9.41
CA ILE A 149 -19.64 -17.73 10.40
C ILE A 149 -18.44 -17.57 11.35
N ALA A 150 -17.83 -18.68 11.79
CA ALA A 150 -16.67 -18.63 12.67
C ALA A 150 -15.48 -17.95 11.98
N PHE A 151 -15.18 -18.30 10.73
CA PHE A 151 -14.09 -17.68 9.97
C PHE A 151 -14.37 -16.21 9.64
N VAL A 152 -15.59 -15.88 9.20
CA VAL A 152 -15.99 -14.49 8.94
C VAL A 152 -15.96 -13.66 10.23
N GLY A 153 -16.44 -14.21 11.34
CA GLY A 153 -16.37 -13.57 12.65
C GLY A 153 -14.93 -13.34 13.12
N TYR A 154 -14.04 -14.30 12.87
CA TYR A 154 -12.61 -14.16 13.12
C TYR A 154 -12.00 -13.03 12.27
N GLY A 155 -12.30 -12.98 10.97
CA GLY A 155 -11.87 -11.89 10.09
C GLY A 155 -12.37 -10.53 10.54
N ILE A 156 -13.66 -10.42 10.93
CA ILE A 156 -14.24 -9.18 11.46
C ILE A 156 -13.54 -8.77 12.76
N HIS A 157 -13.23 -9.72 13.65
CA HIS A 157 -12.53 -9.42 14.89
C HIS A 157 -11.12 -8.88 14.62
N TYR A 158 -10.39 -9.46 13.68
CA TYR A 158 -9.08 -8.97 13.25
C TYR A 158 -9.16 -7.58 12.61
N ALA A 159 -10.11 -7.36 11.69
CA ALA A 159 -10.34 -6.06 11.08
C ALA A 159 -10.75 -4.99 12.12
N TRP A 160 -11.53 -5.37 13.13
CA TRP A 160 -11.87 -4.48 14.25
C TRP A 160 -10.68 -4.13 15.13
N ALA A 161 -9.74 -5.06 15.32
CA ALA A 161 -8.51 -4.78 16.05
C ALA A 161 -7.66 -3.75 15.29
N ASP A 162 -7.52 -3.92 13.98
CA ASP A 162 -6.75 -3.02 13.13
C ASP A 162 -7.39 -1.62 13.03
N LEU A 163 -8.72 -1.54 12.87
CA LEU A 163 -9.48 -0.29 12.88
C LEU A 163 -9.30 0.50 14.19
N LYS A 164 -9.11 -0.19 15.32
CA LYS A 164 -8.87 0.44 16.61
C LYS A 164 -7.48 1.07 16.73
N ASP A 165 -6.51 0.59 15.95
CA ASP A 165 -5.13 1.08 15.96
C ASP A 165 -4.93 2.31 15.05
N ILE A 166 -5.76 2.49 14.01
CA ILE A 166 -5.79 3.66 13.11
C ILE A 166 -5.75 5.03 13.82
N PRO A 167 -6.60 5.33 14.84
CA PRO A 167 -6.57 6.63 15.51
C PRO A 167 -5.24 6.95 16.18
N SER A 168 -4.50 5.94 16.66
CA SER A 168 -3.18 6.14 17.28
C SER A 168 -2.11 6.48 16.22
N HIS A 169 -2.20 5.87 15.04
CA HIS A 169 -1.29 6.13 13.93
C HIS A 169 -1.51 7.53 13.34
N LEU A 170 -2.77 7.92 13.13
CA LEU A 170 -3.12 9.27 12.65
C LEU A 170 -2.63 10.37 13.59
N LEU A 171 -2.74 10.17 14.91
CA LEU A 171 -2.21 11.10 15.90
C LEU A 171 -0.69 11.23 15.84
N SER A 172 0.04 10.15 15.53
CA SER A 172 1.50 10.17 15.39
C SER A 172 1.94 10.93 14.11
N VAL A 173 1.24 10.73 13.00
CA VAL A 173 1.48 11.43 11.72
C VAL A 173 1.17 12.92 11.85
N GLN A 174 0.03 13.27 12.48
CA GLN A 174 -0.33 14.66 12.72
C GLN A 174 0.69 15.38 13.62
N LYS A 175 1.22 14.69 14.64
CA LYS A 175 2.31 15.21 15.48
C LYS A 175 3.57 15.46 14.66
N ARG A 176 4.00 14.53 13.81
CA ARG A 176 5.18 14.69 12.93
C ARG A 176 5.02 15.88 11.98
N LEU A 177 3.89 16.00 11.29
CA LEU A 177 3.58 17.13 10.40
C LEU A 177 3.61 18.49 11.13
N THR A 178 3.13 18.52 12.38
CA THR A 178 3.15 19.74 13.20
C THR A 178 4.58 20.12 13.58
N ILE A 179 5.43 19.14 13.90
CA ILE A 179 6.84 19.34 14.21
C ILE A 179 7.59 19.81 12.97
N GLU A 180 7.40 19.18 11.80
CA GLU A 180 8.05 19.61 10.56
C GLU A 180 7.67 21.04 10.17
N LYS A 181 6.38 21.40 10.25
CA LYS A 181 5.94 22.80 10.03
C LYS A 181 6.60 23.78 11.00
N LYS A 182 6.79 23.40 12.27
CA LYS A 182 7.49 24.24 13.26
C LYS A 182 8.97 24.37 12.94
N VAL A 183 9.64 23.28 12.58
CA VAL A 183 11.06 23.26 12.20
C VAL A 183 11.29 24.09 10.94
N GLN A 184 10.43 23.97 9.93
CA GLN A 184 10.52 24.73 8.69
C GLN A 184 10.29 26.23 8.93
N LYS A 185 9.32 26.58 9.77
CA LYS A 185 9.09 27.97 10.18
C LYS A 185 10.30 28.54 10.92
N ALA A 186 10.90 27.80 11.85
CA ALA A 186 12.10 28.22 12.55
C ALA A 186 13.29 28.40 11.60
N ARG A 187 13.48 27.50 10.64
CA ARG A 187 14.53 27.60 9.63
C ARG A 187 14.38 28.88 8.78
N CYS A 188 13.17 29.16 8.31
CA CYS A 188 12.87 30.37 7.54
C CYS A 188 13.13 31.66 8.35
N VAL A 189 12.78 31.68 9.64
CA VAL A 189 13.06 32.83 10.52
C VAL A 189 14.56 33.04 10.70
N VAL A 190 15.32 31.97 10.90
CA VAL A 190 16.80 32.05 11.05
C VAL A 190 17.44 32.56 9.76
N GLU A 191 16.98 32.10 8.60
CA GLU A 191 17.49 32.54 7.29
C GLU A 191 17.22 34.04 7.08
N LEU A 192 16.01 34.51 7.40
CA LEU A 192 15.62 35.92 7.34
C LEU A 192 16.42 36.82 8.30
N GLU A 193 16.69 36.36 9.52
CA GLU A 193 17.54 37.09 10.47
C GLU A 193 18.99 37.19 9.98
N THR A 194 19.46 36.19 9.24
CA THR A 194 20.82 36.18 8.68
C THR A 194 20.93 37.21 7.57
N GLU A 195 19.97 37.27 6.64
CA GLU A 195 19.92 38.28 5.57
C GLU A 195 19.83 39.72 6.15
N LEU A 196 19.00 39.92 7.18
CA LEU A 196 18.88 41.22 7.85
C LEU A 196 20.17 41.68 8.52
N ARG A 197 20.95 40.75 9.09
CA ARG A 197 22.26 41.07 9.68
C ARG A 197 23.27 41.48 8.61
N GLU A 198 23.27 40.83 7.46
CA GLU A 198 24.16 41.18 6.34
C GLU A 198 23.82 42.57 5.78
N LEU A 199 22.53 42.85 5.56
CA LEU A 199 22.04 44.17 5.13
C LEU A 199 22.35 45.26 6.16
N GLY A 200 22.13 45.00 7.45
CA GLY A 200 22.48 45.93 8.52
C GLY A 200 23.99 46.19 8.61
N GLY A 201 24.81 45.19 8.31
CA GLY A 201 26.26 45.33 8.18
C GLY A 201 26.66 46.22 7.00
N HIS A 202 26.02 46.06 5.84
CA HIS A 202 26.24 46.92 4.67
C HIS A 202 25.83 48.37 4.93
N VAL A 203 24.65 48.63 5.50
CA VAL A 203 24.19 49.99 5.83
C VAL A 203 25.14 50.69 6.82
N ARG A 204 25.66 49.96 7.82
CA ARG A 204 26.59 50.53 8.82
C ARG A 204 27.98 50.81 8.21
N ARG A 205 28.40 50.01 7.23
CA ARG A 205 29.65 50.21 6.48
C ARG A 205 29.54 51.39 5.51
N SER A 206 28.40 51.59 4.86
CA SER A 206 28.13 52.76 4.01
C SER A 206 28.10 54.07 4.81
N ARG A 207 27.44 54.10 5.98
CA ARG A 207 27.45 55.28 6.86
C ARG A 207 28.84 55.64 7.41
N SER A 208 29.69 54.64 7.64
CA SER A 208 31.06 54.90 8.12
C SER A 208 31.97 55.44 7.01
N ALA A 209 31.65 55.16 5.74
CA ALA A 209 32.34 55.76 4.60
C ALA A 209 31.92 57.23 4.38
N GLU A 210 30.66 57.57 4.64
CA GLU A 210 30.18 58.96 4.58
C GLU A 210 30.65 59.83 5.76
N ALA A 211 30.82 59.25 6.96
CA ALA A 211 31.31 59.99 8.14
C ALA A 211 32.83 60.23 8.17
N GLY A 212 33.56 59.74 7.16
CA GLY A 212 35.01 59.92 7.02
C GLY A 212 35.44 61.06 6.07
N LEU A 213 34.51 61.81 5.48
CA LEU A 213 34.84 62.99 4.67
C LEU A 213 34.77 64.27 5.53
N ASP A 214 35.95 64.86 5.72
CA ASP A 214 36.23 66.19 6.26
C ASP A 214 35.58 67.29 5.38
N PRO A 215 34.93 68.34 5.92
CA PRO A 215 34.36 69.40 5.10
C PRO A 215 35.44 70.41 4.73
N THR A 216 35.86 70.44 3.46
CA THR A 216 36.60 71.58 2.90
C THR A 216 35.63 72.58 2.28
N PRO A 217 35.89 73.89 2.43
CA PRO A 217 35.05 74.95 1.89
C PRO A 217 35.41 75.26 0.42
N GLU A 218 34.54 76.04 -0.23
CA GLU A 218 34.84 76.89 -1.41
C GLU A 218 34.99 76.19 -2.77
N ASP A 219 33.93 76.30 -3.60
CA ASP A 219 33.89 77.20 -4.78
C ASP A 219 33.08 76.64 -5.98
N ASP A 220 32.14 77.48 -6.41
CA ASP A 220 31.79 77.82 -7.80
C ASP A 220 31.41 76.75 -8.84
N GLU A 221 30.12 76.82 -9.18
CA GLU A 221 29.63 77.21 -10.52
C GLU A 221 29.67 76.21 -11.70
N TYR A 222 28.55 76.22 -12.44
CA TYR A 222 28.23 75.53 -13.71
C TYR A 222 27.98 74.00 -13.62
N PHE A 223 26.91 73.41 -14.15
CA PHE A 223 26.16 73.69 -15.38
C PHE A 223 24.80 72.94 -15.34
N CYS A 224 23.82 73.48 -16.08
CA CYS A 224 22.48 72.98 -16.42
C CYS A 224 22.45 71.50 -16.91
N GLU A 225 21.34 70.78 -17.13
CA GLU A 225 19.98 71.12 -17.53
C GLU A 225 19.13 69.82 -17.50
N VAL A 226 17.90 69.92 -16.99
CA VAL A 226 16.62 69.36 -17.52
C VAL A 226 16.66 68.07 -18.37
N HIS A 227 15.97 67.00 -17.92
CA HIS A 227 14.71 66.58 -18.57
C HIS A 227 14.04 65.38 -17.87
N CYS A 228 12.77 65.59 -17.51
CA CYS A 228 11.76 64.56 -17.37
C CYS A 228 11.66 63.72 -18.65
N TYR A 229 11.56 62.40 -18.49
CA TYR A 229 10.47 61.57 -19.03
C TYR A 229 10.35 60.30 -18.16
#